data_AF-A0AAJ2LDX9-F1
#
_entry.id   AF-A0AAJ2LDX9-F1
#
_cell.length_a   1.000
_cell.length_b   1.000
_cell.length_c   1.000
_cell.angle_alpha   90.00
_cell.angle_beta   90.00
_cell.angle_gamma   90.00
#
_symmetry.space_group_name_H-M   'P 1'
#
loop_
_entity.id
_entity.type
_entity.pdbx_description
1 polymer ?
#
loop_
_entity_poly.entity_id
_entity_poly.type
_entity_poly.pdbx_seq_one_letter_code
_entity_poly.pdbx_strand_id
1 'polypeptide(L)'
;MSKTFFLRIIYRNAGNLHKITSSVESVNGAKIKHLNFISRGKSFVGVIAFEASQLIDFEKIMTLIRRNRDISEVERIMDSSLCC
;
A
#
# COMPACT_ATOMS: atom_id res chain seq x y z
N MET A 1 4.26 -15.86 13.19
CA MET A 1 3.00 -15.07 13.20
C MET A 1 3.12 -13.99 12.14
N SER A 2 2.18 -13.92 11.20
CA SER A 2 2.07 -12.79 10.28
C SER A 2 1.52 -11.57 11.02
N LYS A 3 1.96 -10.37 10.63
CA LYS A 3 1.43 -9.11 11.11
C LYS A 3 0.73 -8.39 9.97
N THR A 4 -0.37 -7.73 10.27
CA THR A 4 -1.05 -6.85 9.31
C THR A 4 -0.39 -5.47 9.35
N PHE A 5 -0.05 -4.96 8.17
CA PHE A 5 0.48 -3.63 7.98
C PHE A 5 -0.46 -2.82 7.10
N PHE A 6 -0.56 -1.53 7.38
CA PHE A 6 -1.38 -0.60 6.63
C PHE A 6 -0.49 0.47 5.99
N LEU A 7 -0.68 0.68 4.69
CA LEU A 7 -0.04 1.74 3.94
C LEU A 7 -1.10 2.66 3.36
N ARG A 8 -0.91 3.97 3.54
CA ARG A 8 -1.61 5.00 2.80
C ARG A 8 -0.72 5.45 1.64
N ILE A 9 -1.31 5.52 0.45
CA ILE A 9 -0.63 5.76 -0.82
C ILE A 9 -1.38 6.85 -1.57
N ILE A 10 -0.68 7.91 -1.97
CA ILE A 10 -1.24 8.98 -2.80
C ILE A 10 -0.65 8.88 -4.21
N TYR A 11 -1.50 8.81 -5.24
CA TYR A 11 -1.08 8.58 -6.62
C TYR A 11 -1.97 9.32 -7.63
N ARG A 12 -1.46 9.64 -8.84
CA ARG A 12 -2.15 10.54 -9.79
C ARG A 12 -2.93 9.84 -10.91
N ASN A 13 -2.88 8.51 -11.00
CA ASN A 13 -3.50 7.74 -12.09
C ASN A 13 -4.15 6.44 -11.58
N ALA A 14 -5.43 6.20 -11.93
CA ALA A 14 -6.16 5.00 -11.55
C ALA A 14 -5.47 3.68 -11.98
N GLY A 15 -4.73 3.69 -13.09
CA GLY A 15 -3.94 2.55 -13.57
C GLY A 15 -2.81 2.13 -12.63
N ASN A 16 -2.49 2.93 -11.61
CA ASN A 16 -1.48 2.56 -10.61
C ASN A 16 -1.98 1.55 -9.60
N LEU A 17 -3.29 1.37 -9.46
CA LEU A 17 -3.82 0.41 -8.50
C LEU A 17 -3.26 -0.99 -8.77
N HIS A 18 -3.32 -1.43 -10.03
CA HIS A 18 -2.79 -2.72 -10.44
C HIS A 18 -1.26 -2.83 -10.21
N LYS A 19 -0.51 -1.75 -10.47
CA LYS A 19 0.94 -1.72 -10.20
C LYS A 19 1.24 -1.83 -8.70
N ILE A 20 0.46 -1.15 -7.87
CA ILE A 20 0.59 -1.18 -6.40
C ILE A 20 0.28 -2.58 -5.89
N THR A 21 -0.84 -3.18 -6.26
CA THR A 21 -1.22 -4.53 -5.79
C THR A 21 -0.21 -5.57 -6.25
N SER A 22 0.23 -5.50 -7.52
CA SER A 22 1.26 -6.40 -8.05
C SER A 22 2.59 -6.28 -7.32
N SER A 23 2.96 -5.07 -6.88
CA SER A 23 4.18 -4.84 -6.10
C SER A 23 4.10 -5.52 -4.73
N VAL A 24 2.93 -5.49 -4.08
CA VAL A 24 2.71 -6.19 -2.81
C VAL A 24 2.75 -7.70 -3.02
N GLU A 25 2.03 -8.22 -4.02
CA GLU A 25 1.93 -9.66 -4.29
C GLU A 25 3.25 -10.27 -4.80
N SER A 26 4.16 -9.47 -5.36
CA SER A 26 5.49 -9.92 -5.78
C SER A 26 6.41 -10.32 -4.62
N VAL A 27 6.08 -9.91 -3.39
CA VAL A 27 6.87 -10.24 -2.20
C VAL A 27 6.33 -11.53 -1.58
N ASN A 28 7.18 -12.56 -1.59
CA ASN A 28 6.80 -13.89 -1.09
C ASN A 28 6.31 -13.83 0.36
N GLY A 29 5.15 -14.41 0.63
CA GLY A 29 4.52 -14.41 1.95
C GLY A 29 3.75 -13.12 2.30
N ALA A 30 3.65 -12.16 1.37
CA ALA A 30 2.77 -11.01 1.51
C ALA A 30 1.37 -11.34 0.97
N LYS A 31 0.31 -10.97 1.71
CA LYS A 31 -1.08 -11.19 1.29
C LYS A 31 -1.92 -9.96 1.53
N ILE A 32 -2.48 -9.39 0.47
CA ILE A 32 -3.44 -8.28 0.58
C ILE A 32 -4.70 -8.76 1.30
N LYS A 33 -5.16 -7.97 2.27
CA LYS A 33 -6.36 -8.24 3.08
C LYS A 33 -7.45 -7.23 2.85
N HIS A 34 -7.06 -5.97 2.68
CA HIS A 34 -7.99 -4.89 2.44
C HIS A 34 -7.37 -3.91 1.49
N LEU A 35 -8.23 -3.32 0.66
CA LEU A 35 -7.83 -2.33 -0.30
C LEU A 35 -9.00 -1.35 -0.47
N ASN A 36 -8.75 -0.09 -0.15
CA ASN A 36 -9.68 1.00 -0.36
C ASN A 36 -9.01 2.08 -1.19
N PHE A 37 -9.75 2.70 -2.07
CA PHE A 37 -9.26 3.78 -2.93
C PHE A 37 -10.36 4.81 -3.13
N ILE A 38 -9.99 6.06 -2.88
CA ILE A 38 -10.88 7.20 -2.97
C ILE A 38 -10.25 8.19 -3.94
N SER A 39 -11.01 8.60 -4.95
CA SER A 39 -10.61 9.74 -5.79
C SER A 39 -10.78 11.04 -5.01
N ARG A 40 -9.73 11.85 -4.96
CA ARG A 40 -9.74 13.21 -4.38
C ARG A 40 -9.23 14.19 -5.43
N GLY A 41 -10.14 14.62 -6.30
CA GLY A 41 -9.83 15.56 -7.39
C GLY A 41 -8.90 14.94 -8.43
N LYS A 42 -7.69 15.50 -8.58
CA LYS A 42 -6.68 15.02 -9.54
C LYS A 42 -5.80 13.88 -9.00
N SER A 43 -6.01 13.48 -7.75
CA SER A 43 -5.23 12.43 -7.08
C SER A 43 -6.16 11.35 -6.55
N PHE A 44 -5.59 10.18 -6.30
CA PHE A 44 -6.22 9.07 -5.62
C PHE A 44 -5.50 8.85 -4.30
N VAL A 45 -6.28 8.53 -3.27
CA VAL A 45 -5.78 8.12 -1.96
C VAL A 45 -6.20 6.68 -1.77
N GLY A 46 -5.22 5.78 -1.72
CA GLY A 46 -5.42 4.36 -1.46
C GLY A 46 -4.94 3.99 -0.06
N VAL A 47 -5.71 3.16 0.64
CA VAL A 47 -5.22 2.43 1.80
C VAL A 47 -5.16 0.95 1.43
N ILE A 48 -3.99 0.35 1.61
CA ILE A 48 -3.79 -1.09 1.46
C ILE A 48 -3.40 -1.70 2.81
N ALA A 49 -4.11 -2.75 3.20
CA ALA A 49 -3.75 -3.59 4.33
C ALA A 49 -3.23 -4.93 3.78
N PHE A 50 -2.08 -5.37 4.26
CA PHE A 50 -1.51 -6.67 3.89
C PHE A 50 -0.86 -7.35 5.08
N GLU A 51 -0.92 -8.67 5.08
CA GLU A 51 -0.15 -9.51 5.98
C GLU A 51 1.27 -9.67 5.45
N ALA A 52 2.26 -9.56 6.34
CA ALA A 52 3.64 -9.94 6.07
C ALA A 52 4.23 -10.69 7.26
N SER A 53 5.15 -11.61 6.99
CA SER A 53 5.76 -12.46 8.03
C SER A 53 6.87 -11.76 8.80
N GLN A 54 7.61 -10.86 8.13
CA GLN A 54 8.73 -10.14 8.71
C GLN A 54 8.65 -8.64 8.41
N LEU A 55 9.24 -7.82 9.29
CA LEU A 55 9.32 -6.37 9.06
C LEU A 55 10.13 -6.02 7.80
N ILE A 56 11.12 -6.86 7.46
CA ILE A 56 11.92 -6.65 6.24
C ILE A 56 11.09 -6.79 4.96
N ASP A 57 10.03 -7.61 4.98
CA ASP A 57 9.13 -7.75 3.84
C ASP A 57 8.25 -6.51 3.68
N PHE A 58 7.82 -5.92 4.80
CA PHE A 58 7.14 -4.62 4.80
C PHE A 58 8.02 -3.51 4.20
N GLU A 59 9.30 -3.40 4.61
CA GLU A 59 10.22 -2.40 4.09
C GLU A 59 10.52 -2.59 2.59
N LYS A 60 10.63 -3.84 2.13
CA LYS A 60 10.75 -4.18 0.70
C LYS A 60 9.53 -3.70 -0.08
N ILE A 61 8.32 -3.99 0.40
CA ILE A 61 7.07 -3.54 -0.23
C ILE A 61 7.02 -2.01 -0.30
N MET A 62 7.34 -1.32 0.80
CA MET A 62 7.35 0.14 0.83
C MET A 62 8.35 0.73 -0.19
N THR A 63 9.52 0.09 -0.33
CA THR A 63 10.54 0.49 -1.31
C THR A 63 10.07 0.26 -2.75
N LEU A 64 9.44 -0.89 -3.04
CA LEU A 64 8.92 -1.19 -4.38
C LEU A 64 7.83 -0.21 -4.80
N ILE A 65 6.91 0.10 -3.89
CA ILE A 65 5.84 1.08 -4.13
C ILE A 65 6.47 2.46 -4.38
N ARG A 66 7.39 2.93 -3.53
CA ARG A 66 8.05 4.25 -3.70
C ARG A 66 8.84 4.41 -5.00
N ARG A 67 9.29 3.32 -5.62
CA ARG A 67 9.97 3.35 -6.94
C ARG A 67 9.00 3.65 -8.10
N ASN A 68 7.70 3.52 -7.90
CA ASN A 68 6.71 3.89 -8.90
C ASN A 68 6.62 5.43 -9.00
N ARG A 69 7.06 5.98 -10.12
CA ARG A 69 7.09 7.44 -10.38
C ARG A 69 5.71 8.10 -10.31
N ASP A 70 4.64 7.33 -10.48
CA ASP A 70 3.28 7.83 -10.44
C ASP A 70 2.73 7.97 -9.00
N ILE A 71 3.52 7.55 -8.00
CA ILE A 71 3.21 7.66 -6.58
C ILE A 71 3.83 8.94 -6.03
N SER A 72 2.99 9.79 -5.46
CA SER A 72 3.41 11.05 -4.84
C SER A 72 3.84 10.85 -3.39
N GLU A 73 3.16 9.96 -2.65
CA GLU A 73 3.42 9.75 -1.23
C GLU A 73 3.09 8.32 -0.80
N VAL A 74 3.89 7.77 0.12
CA VAL A 74 3.66 6.47 0.76
C VAL A 74 4.03 6.58 2.24
N GLU A 75 3.04 6.36 3.10
CA GLU A 75 3.20 6.38 4.54
C GLU A 75 2.63 5.12 5.18
N ARG A 76 3.26 4.70 6.28
CA ARG A 76 2.70 3.68 7.16
C ARG A 76 1.67 4.35 8.06
N ILE A 77 0.47 3.79 8.11
CA ILE A 77 -0.56 4.24 9.04
C ILE A 77 -0.78 3.18 10.13
N MET A 78 -1.18 3.61 11.32
CA MET A 78 -1.60 2.70 12.39
C MET A 78 -3.10 2.42 12.25
N ASP A 79 -3.54 1.21 12.60
CA ASP A 79 -4.92 0.74 12.46
C ASP A 79 -5.96 1.73 13.06
N SER A 80 -5.59 2.41 14.15
CA SER A 80 -6.42 3.44 14.82
C SER A 80 -6.74 4.68 13.98
N SER A 81 -6.06 4.90 12.84
CA SER A 81 -6.30 6.03 11.94
C SER A 81 -7.38 5.78 10.89
N LEU A 82 -7.96 4.57 10.84
CA LEU A 82 -9.05 4.21 9.93
C LEU A 82 -10.45 4.49 10.51
N CYS A 83 -10.53 4.96 11.75
CA CYS A 83 -11.75 5.40 12.41
C CYS A 83 -11.90 6.92 12.29
N CYS A 84 -12.38 7.43 11.16
CA CYS A 84 -12.93 8.79 11.01
C CYS A 84 -14.08 8.76 10.00
#